data_AF-A0A1R3KV67-F1
#
_entry.id   AF-A0A1R3KV67-F1
#
_cell.length_a   1.000
_cell.length_b   1.000
_cell.length_c   1.000
_cell.angle_alpha   90.00
_cell.angle_beta   90.00
_cell.angle_gamma   90.00
#
_symmetry.space_group_name_H-M   'P 1'
#
loop_
_entity.id
_entity.type
_entity.pdbx_description
1 polymer ?
#
loop_
_entity_poly.entity_id
_entity_poly.type
_entity_poly.pdbx_seq_one_letter_code
_entity_poly.pdbx_strand_id
1 'polypeptide(L)'
;MRKGGPRREGNYTNPCLTMHQPWASLLVYGIKRIEGRSWPAPVRGRLWIHAASKVPDEATIKAMEDFYREIYAVDGITDLKFPEHYPVSKLLGCVEVVGCLKCEEVTQWEVLPQGVRLEGQTDFCWLCEQPQKLIVPFEMRGYQRVYNLEKKIYEAAVRGLVPVEGPAPVKFPLPNPRDLFSLKPGSIAESFPDSKASAIEKSSSLSAAIAGARAAATQFSKDQNLHNNTIQKTTLDSTSSTTQTILTEGNRIPDSNLDEELRKENSPFEQCDQEDRSSSDKRPLANLKQHSGAPSK
;
A
#
# COMPACT_ATOMS: atom_id res chain seq x y z
N MET A 1 9.14 -30.65 24.23
CA MET A 1 8.75 -29.22 24.11
C MET A 1 9.96 -28.44 23.58
N ARG A 2 9.97 -28.10 22.28
CA ARG A 2 11.04 -27.25 21.71
C ARG A 2 10.68 -25.81 21.99
N LYS A 3 11.45 -25.14 22.86
CA LYS A 3 11.37 -23.70 23.10
C LYS A 3 11.69 -23.00 21.77
N GLY A 4 10.71 -22.30 21.20
CA GLY A 4 10.92 -21.43 20.05
C GLY A 4 11.83 -20.28 20.47
N GLY A 5 13.06 -20.27 19.98
CA GLY A 5 13.96 -19.12 20.13
C GLY A 5 13.39 -17.86 19.47
N PRO A 6 13.91 -16.68 19.81
CA PRO A 6 13.45 -15.42 19.22
C PRO A 6 13.56 -15.51 17.69
N ARG A 7 12.45 -15.24 17.00
CA ARG A 7 12.41 -15.15 15.53
C ARG A 7 13.46 -14.11 15.11
N ARG A 8 14.39 -14.49 14.22
CA ARG A 8 15.38 -13.58 13.63
C ARG A 8 14.64 -12.35 13.10
N GLU A 9 14.94 -11.18 13.65
CA GLU A 9 14.59 -9.91 13.03
C GLU A 9 15.09 -9.94 11.58
N GLY A 10 14.21 -9.67 10.62
CA GLY A 10 14.63 -9.60 9.22
C GLY A 10 15.70 -8.53 9.08
N ASN A 11 16.79 -8.81 8.36
CA ASN A 11 17.83 -7.83 8.10
C ASN A 11 17.31 -6.77 7.11
N TYR A 12 16.52 -5.82 7.61
CA TYR A 12 15.91 -4.76 6.84
C TYR A 12 16.84 -3.55 6.78
N THR A 13 17.27 -3.19 5.57
CA THR A 13 18.11 -2.01 5.33
C THR A 13 17.28 -0.84 4.83
N ASN A 14 16.40 -1.09 3.86
CA ASN A 14 15.49 -0.12 3.27
C ASN A 14 14.09 -0.73 3.18
N PRO A 15 13.41 -0.96 4.32
CA PRO A 15 12.17 -1.70 4.34
C PRO A 15 11.06 -0.94 3.60
N CYS A 16 10.26 -1.68 2.84
CA CYS A 16 9.13 -1.21 2.08
C CYS A 16 7.93 -2.13 2.33
N LEU A 17 6.75 -1.52 2.38
CA LEU A 17 5.48 -2.21 2.50
C LEU A 17 4.58 -1.84 1.32
N THR A 18 4.10 -2.87 0.61
CA THR A 18 3.03 -2.70 -0.37
C THR A 18 1.67 -2.69 0.36
N MET A 19 0.84 -1.70 0.04
CA MET A 19 -0.53 -1.58 0.56
C MET A 19 -1.51 -1.13 -0.52
N HIS A 20 -2.77 -1.53 -0.38
CA HIS A 20 -3.81 -1.17 -1.34
C HIS A 20 -4.16 0.32 -1.25
N GLN A 21 -4.64 0.87 -2.36
CA GLN A 21 -5.29 2.16 -2.34
C GLN A 21 -6.71 2.05 -1.78
N PRO A 22 -7.24 3.10 -1.14
CA PRO A 22 -6.63 4.43 -0.95
C PRO A 22 -5.66 4.54 0.23
N TRP A 23 -5.50 3.50 1.06
CA TRP A 23 -4.69 3.55 2.29
C TRP A 23 -3.23 3.97 2.05
N ALA A 24 -2.64 3.56 0.93
CA ALA A 24 -1.27 3.94 0.54
C ALA A 24 -1.08 5.46 0.48
N SER A 25 -1.92 6.13 -0.30
CA SER A 25 -1.87 7.59 -0.40
C SER A 25 -2.25 8.23 0.92
N LEU A 26 -3.31 7.77 1.59
CA LEU A 26 -3.75 8.39 2.85
C LEU A 26 -2.66 8.36 3.93
N LEU A 27 -1.84 7.32 3.99
CA LEU A 27 -0.71 7.21 4.91
C LEU A 27 0.42 8.16 4.55
N VAL A 28 0.82 8.19 3.27
CA VAL A 28 1.91 9.08 2.79
C VAL A 28 1.51 10.55 2.81
N TYR A 29 0.22 10.87 2.71
CA TYR A 29 -0.31 12.23 2.86
C TYR A 29 -0.57 12.63 4.32
N GLY A 30 -0.24 11.76 5.29
CA GLY A 30 -0.38 12.07 6.71
C GLY A 30 -1.82 12.14 7.23
N ILE A 31 -2.79 11.67 6.44
CA ILE A 31 -4.21 11.60 6.83
C ILE A 31 -4.43 10.36 7.71
N LYS A 32 -3.91 9.21 7.25
CA LYS A 32 -3.84 7.97 8.02
C LYS A 32 -2.58 7.98 8.88
N ARG A 33 -2.72 7.65 10.16
CA ARG A 33 -1.65 7.71 11.17
C ARG A 33 -1.28 6.34 11.73
N ILE A 34 -2.18 5.35 11.57
CA ILE A 34 -1.97 3.98 12.03
C ILE A 34 -2.13 3.02 10.87
N GLU A 35 -1.12 2.17 10.62
CA GLU A 35 -1.23 1.06 9.68
C GLU A 35 -1.70 -0.22 10.39
N GLY A 36 -2.77 -0.84 9.89
CA GLY A 36 -3.39 -2.02 10.52
C GLY A 36 -2.95 -3.32 9.86
N ARG A 37 -2.47 -4.29 10.65
CA ARG A 37 -2.05 -5.62 10.17
C ARG A 37 -2.48 -6.73 11.13
N SER A 38 -2.65 -7.94 10.62
CA SER A 38 -2.87 -9.15 11.42
C SER A 38 -1.59 -9.68 12.10
N TRP A 39 -0.48 -8.94 11.99
CA TRP A 39 0.83 -9.33 12.49
C TRP A 39 1.63 -8.09 12.95
N PRO A 40 2.52 -8.24 13.96
CA PRO A 40 3.23 -7.11 14.56
C PRO A 40 4.26 -6.49 13.59
N ALA A 41 4.56 -5.21 13.78
CA ALA A 41 5.56 -4.52 12.96
C ALA A 41 6.93 -5.21 13.07
N PRO A 42 7.55 -5.63 11.95
CA PRO A 42 8.83 -6.32 11.96
C PRO A 42 10.01 -5.33 11.94
N VAL A 43 9.71 -4.02 11.89
CA VAL A 43 10.65 -2.91 11.72
C VAL A 43 10.28 -1.74 12.62
N ARG A 44 11.27 -0.90 12.90
CA ARG A 44 11.15 0.44 13.47
C ARG A 44 11.94 1.43 12.62
N GLY A 45 11.55 2.70 12.66
CA GLY A 45 12.13 3.75 11.84
C GLY A 45 11.49 3.82 10.45
N ARG A 46 12.23 4.30 9.46
CA ARG A 46 11.70 4.56 8.12
C ARG A 46 11.14 3.30 7.46
N LEU A 47 9.90 3.40 6.98
CA LEU A 47 9.22 2.41 6.15
C LEU A 47 8.74 3.07 4.86
N TRP A 48 9.22 2.57 3.73
CA TRP A 48 8.76 2.99 2.41
C TRP A 48 7.38 2.42 2.09
N ILE A 49 6.55 3.21 1.40
CA ILE A 49 5.17 2.86 1.09
C ILE A 49 5.02 2.75 -0.43
N HIS A 50 4.67 1.55 -0.87
CA HIS A 50 4.33 1.23 -2.25
C HIS A 50 2.83 0.98 -2.39
N ALA A 51 2.21 1.58 -3.40
CA ALA A 51 0.82 1.33 -3.74
C ALA A 51 0.68 0.06 -4.58
N ALA A 52 -0.15 -0.88 -4.12
CA ALA A 52 -0.46 -2.11 -4.83
C ALA A 52 -1.08 -1.82 -6.22
N SER A 53 -1.11 -2.85 -7.08
CA SER A 53 -1.56 -2.72 -8.48
C SER A 53 -3.07 -2.66 -8.67
N LYS A 54 -3.86 -3.16 -7.70
CA LYS A 54 -5.32 -3.15 -7.81
C LYS A 54 -5.84 -1.72 -7.69
N VAL A 55 -6.53 -1.26 -8.74
CA VAL A 55 -7.23 0.02 -8.76
C VAL A 55 -8.35 0.00 -7.71
N PRO A 56 -8.43 1.01 -6.83
CA PRO A 56 -9.52 1.10 -5.85
C PRO A 56 -10.82 1.46 -6.57
N ASP A 57 -11.93 0.81 -6.20
CA ASP A 57 -13.24 1.25 -6.66
C ASP A 57 -13.66 2.57 -5.98
N GLU A 58 -14.51 3.34 -6.65
CA GLU A 58 -14.97 4.65 -6.17
C GLU A 58 -15.70 4.56 -4.83
N ALA A 59 -16.45 3.48 -4.59
CA ALA A 59 -17.15 3.27 -3.33
C ALA A 59 -16.17 3.08 -2.15
N THR A 60 -15.06 2.40 -2.38
CA THR A 60 -13.96 2.18 -1.43
C THR A 60 -13.22 3.47 -1.14
N ILE A 61 -12.93 4.28 -2.17
CA ILE A 61 -12.37 5.63 -1.97
C ILE A 61 -13.31 6.43 -1.10
N LYS A 62 -14.58 6.54 -1.50
CA LYS A 62 -15.60 7.31 -0.78
C LYS A 62 -15.76 6.84 0.67
N ALA A 63 -15.85 5.53 0.90
CA ALA A 63 -16.01 4.97 2.25
C ALA A 63 -14.82 5.32 3.15
N MET A 64 -13.59 5.29 2.61
CA MET A 64 -12.40 5.64 3.38
C MET A 64 -12.28 7.16 3.60
N GLU A 65 -12.61 7.98 2.62
CA GLU A 65 -12.62 9.44 2.81
C GLU A 65 -13.71 9.88 3.80
N ASP A 66 -14.90 9.29 3.75
CA ASP A 66 -15.97 9.54 4.71
C ASP A 66 -15.57 9.10 6.12
N PHE A 67 -14.91 7.94 6.24
CA PHE A 67 -14.34 7.50 7.51
C PHE A 67 -13.34 8.51 8.07
N TYR A 68 -12.39 8.99 7.27
CA TYR A 68 -11.44 9.99 7.77
C TYR A 68 -12.13 11.33 8.07
N ARG A 69 -13.08 11.79 7.26
CA ARG A 69 -13.87 12.99 7.59
C ARG A 69 -14.52 12.89 8.96
N GLU A 70 -15.21 11.78 9.25
CA GLU A 70 -15.92 11.61 10.52
C GLU A 70 -14.97 11.52 11.71
N ILE A 71 -13.87 10.76 11.63
CA ILE A 71 -12.94 10.66 12.77
C ILE A 71 -12.18 11.96 13.03
N TYR A 72 -11.87 12.76 12.00
CA TYR A 72 -11.26 14.08 12.16
C TYR A 72 -12.28 15.11 12.69
N ALA A 73 -13.55 15.01 12.29
CA ALA A 73 -14.61 15.89 12.79
C ALA A 73 -14.86 15.72 14.29
N VAL A 74 -14.68 14.50 14.82
CA VAL A 74 -14.72 14.23 16.27
C VAL A 74 -13.65 15.01 17.04
N ASP A 75 -12.49 15.27 16.42
CA ASP A 75 -11.42 16.11 16.97
C ASP A 75 -11.56 17.59 16.57
N GLY A 76 -12.70 17.99 15.97
CA GLY A 76 -13.00 19.37 15.58
C GLY A 76 -12.45 19.80 14.21
N ILE A 77 -11.91 18.88 13.41
CA ILE A 77 -11.31 19.17 12.10
C ILE A 77 -12.30 18.81 10.99
N THR A 78 -12.87 19.81 10.34
CA THR A 78 -13.92 19.64 9.32
C THR A 78 -13.46 19.93 7.89
N ASP A 79 -12.45 20.80 7.70
CA ASP A 79 -11.84 21.09 6.39
C ASP A 79 -10.71 20.10 6.08
N LEU A 80 -11.08 18.83 5.85
CA LEU A 80 -10.12 17.78 5.49
C LEU A 80 -10.01 17.65 3.97
N LYS A 81 -8.80 17.86 3.43
CA LYS A 81 -8.49 17.72 2.01
C LYS A 81 -7.88 16.35 1.71
N PHE A 82 -8.41 15.71 0.67
CA PHE A 82 -7.94 14.40 0.21
C PHE A 82 -7.08 14.52 -1.06
N PRO A 83 -6.20 13.55 -1.33
CA PRO A 83 -5.48 13.48 -2.59
C PRO A 83 -6.45 13.38 -3.77
N GLU A 84 -6.23 14.16 -4.83
CA GLU A 84 -7.06 14.10 -6.04
C GLU A 84 -6.92 12.76 -6.78
N HIS A 85 -5.79 12.07 -6.61
CA HIS A 85 -5.45 10.85 -7.32
C HIS A 85 -4.82 9.79 -6.39
N TYR A 86 -5.15 8.53 -6.66
CA TYR A 86 -4.65 7.36 -5.93
C TYR A 86 -3.85 6.44 -6.88
N PRO A 87 -2.58 6.79 -7.20
CA PRO A 87 -1.76 6.03 -8.15
C PRO A 87 -1.50 4.60 -7.67
N VAL A 88 -1.51 3.64 -8.59
CA VAL A 88 -1.23 2.22 -8.34
C VAL A 88 0.13 1.81 -8.90
N SER A 89 0.70 0.72 -8.39
CA SER A 89 2.01 0.18 -8.81
C SER A 89 3.18 1.17 -8.70
N LYS A 90 3.10 2.11 -7.74
CA LYS A 90 4.15 3.13 -7.53
C LYS A 90 4.64 3.18 -6.09
N LEU A 91 5.94 3.40 -5.93
CA LEU A 91 6.52 3.88 -4.68
C LEU A 91 6.08 5.32 -4.47
N LEU A 92 5.41 5.59 -3.36
CA LEU A 92 4.78 6.89 -3.11
C LEU A 92 5.61 7.79 -2.19
N GLY A 93 6.35 7.20 -1.26
CA GLY A 93 6.99 7.94 -0.16
C GLY A 93 7.37 7.01 0.98
N CYS A 94 7.49 7.58 2.18
CA CYS A 94 7.76 6.83 3.39
C CYS A 94 7.12 7.47 4.62
N VAL A 95 7.01 6.69 5.68
CA VAL A 95 6.66 7.11 7.03
C VAL A 95 7.70 6.59 8.01
N GLU A 96 7.68 7.05 9.25
CA GLU A 96 8.44 6.49 10.36
C GLU A 96 7.55 5.60 11.22
N VAL A 97 7.85 4.30 11.31
CA VAL A 97 7.19 3.38 12.25
C VAL A 97 7.84 3.53 13.61
N VAL A 98 7.16 4.24 14.51
CA VAL A 98 7.66 4.51 15.86
C VAL A 98 7.21 3.47 16.88
N GLY A 99 6.18 2.70 16.55
CA GLY A 99 5.38 1.94 17.52
C GLY A 99 4.67 0.74 16.90
N CYS A 100 4.35 -0.26 17.73
CA CYS A 100 3.35 -1.25 17.41
C CYS A 100 2.58 -1.59 18.68
N LEU A 101 1.26 -1.41 18.66
CA LEU A 101 0.36 -1.73 19.77
C LEU A 101 -0.74 -2.66 19.29
N LYS A 102 -1.48 -3.26 20.22
CA LYS A 102 -2.74 -3.93 19.87
C LYS A 102 -3.86 -2.93 19.62
N CYS A 103 -4.88 -3.37 18.88
CA CYS A 103 -6.10 -2.60 18.64
C CYS A 103 -6.70 -2.06 19.96
N GLU A 104 -6.87 -2.93 20.95
CA GLU A 104 -7.52 -2.59 22.22
C GLU A 104 -6.73 -1.51 22.97
N GLU A 105 -5.40 -1.66 22.99
CA GLU A 105 -4.49 -0.67 23.59
C GLU A 105 -4.66 0.70 22.95
N VAL A 106 -4.66 0.79 21.62
CA VAL A 106 -4.86 2.06 20.90
C VAL A 106 -6.23 2.67 21.23
N THR A 107 -7.29 1.87 21.24
CA THR A 107 -8.65 2.38 21.49
C THR A 107 -8.84 2.93 22.91
N GLN A 108 -8.12 2.37 23.89
CA GLN A 108 -8.18 2.74 25.30
C GLN A 108 -7.13 3.78 25.70
N TRP A 109 -6.23 4.17 24.81
CA TRP A 109 -5.14 5.08 25.14
C TRP A 109 -5.59 6.55 25.12
N GLU A 110 -6.24 6.99 26.20
CA GLU A 110 -6.90 8.30 26.34
C GLU A 110 -5.99 9.52 26.09
N VAL A 111 -4.66 9.35 26.16
CA VAL A 111 -3.68 10.39 25.83
C VAL A 111 -3.73 10.75 24.33
N LEU A 112 -4.18 9.82 23.47
CA LEU A 112 -4.32 10.06 22.04
C LEU A 112 -5.65 10.78 21.71
N PRO A 113 -5.66 11.69 20.72
CA PRO A 113 -6.90 12.26 20.19
C PRO A 113 -7.91 11.18 19.79
N GLN A 114 -9.19 11.46 19.95
CA GLN A 114 -10.24 10.47 19.75
C GLN A 114 -10.28 9.95 18.32
N GLY A 115 -10.05 10.82 17.33
CA GLY A 115 -9.96 10.42 15.93
C GLY A 115 -8.82 9.42 15.66
N VAL A 116 -7.67 9.58 16.32
CA VAL A 116 -6.53 8.66 16.19
C VAL A 116 -6.87 7.28 16.77
N ARG A 117 -7.52 7.25 17.94
CA ARG A 117 -7.92 5.99 18.59
C ARG A 117 -8.89 5.18 17.72
N LEU A 118 -9.75 5.86 16.96
CA LEU A 118 -10.71 5.24 16.04
C LEU A 118 -10.06 4.62 14.79
N GLU A 119 -8.80 4.92 14.47
CA GLU A 119 -8.05 4.23 13.42
C GLU A 119 -7.66 2.80 13.83
N GLY A 120 -7.64 2.49 15.14
CA GLY A 120 -7.42 1.16 15.68
C GLY A 120 -8.55 0.22 15.32
N GLN A 121 -8.41 -0.49 14.19
CA GLN A 121 -9.44 -1.42 13.66
C GLN A 121 -8.90 -2.80 13.31
N THR A 122 -7.62 -3.07 13.58
CA THR A 122 -6.96 -4.35 13.25
C THR A 122 -6.04 -4.75 14.40
N ASP A 123 -5.87 -6.05 14.59
CA ASP A 123 -5.14 -6.68 15.70
C ASP A 123 -3.84 -5.97 16.09
N PHE A 124 -2.99 -5.66 15.11
CA PHE A 124 -1.75 -4.91 15.32
C PHE A 124 -1.80 -3.57 14.60
N CYS A 125 -1.60 -2.50 15.36
CA CYS A 125 -1.60 -1.12 14.95
C CYS A 125 -0.16 -0.61 14.92
N TRP A 126 0.38 -0.41 13.72
CA TRP A 126 1.71 0.16 13.50
C TRP A 126 1.58 1.69 13.55
N LEU A 127 2.24 2.31 14.50
CA LEU A 127 2.14 3.75 14.74
C LEU A 127 3.09 4.48 13.80
N CYS A 128 2.56 5.34 12.94
CA CYS A 128 3.30 6.00 11.87
C CYS A 128 3.37 7.51 12.07
N GLU A 129 4.57 8.06 11.97
CA GLU A 129 4.85 9.48 12.06
C GLU A 129 5.64 9.97 10.84
N GLN A 130 5.89 11.28 10.78
CA GLN A 130 6.76 11.92 9.78
C GLN A 130 6.52 11.45 8.34
N PRO A 131 5.30 11.59 7.82
CA PRO A 131 5.02 11.23 6.43
C PRO A 131 5.84 12.11 5.48
N GLN A 132 6.43 11.47 4.48
CA GLN A 132 7.17 12.11 3.40
C GLN A 132 6.71 11.51 2.09
N LYS A 133 6.43 12.35 1.10
CA LYS A 133 6.01 11.91 -0.23
C LYS A 133 7.11 12.14 -1.25
N LEU A 134 7.14 11.32 -2.28
CA LEU A 134 7.96 11.58 -3.46
C LEU A 134 7.28 12.66 -4.31
N ILE A 135 8.08 13.63 -4.78
CA ILE A 135 7.61 14.61 -5.76
C ILE A 135 7.12 13.90 -7.03
N VAL A 136 7.86 12.88 -7.47
CA VAL A 136 7.49 12.00 -8.58
C VAL A 136 7.51 10.55 -8.08
N PRO A 137 6.34 9.89 -7.94
CA PRO A 137 6.26 8.49 -7.55
C PRO A 137 6.95 7.57 -8.56
N PHE A 138 7.70 6.58 -8.07
CA PHE A 138 8.45 5.67 -8.95
C PHE A 138 7.62 4.45 -9.31
N GLU A 139 7.53 4.14 -10.60
CA GLU A 139 6.93 2.89 -11.04
C GLU A 139 7.84 1.72 -10.69
N MET A 140 7.30 0.76 -9.93
CA MET A 140 8.02 -0.44 -9.56
C MET A 140 7.07 -1.55 -9.11
N ARG A 141 7.54 -2.79 -9.13
CA ARG A 141 6.81 -3.94 -8.60
C ARG A 141 6.78 -3.91 -7.07
N GLY A 142 5.60 -4.16 -6.51
CA GLY A 142 5.41 -4.42 -5.08
C GLY A 142 5.59 -5.90 -4.73
N TYR A 143 5.87 -6.17 -3.47
CA TYR A 143 6.04 -7.54 -2.95
C TYR A 143 5.20 -7.78 -1.71
N GLN A 144 4.96 -9.05 -1.41
CA GLN A 144 4.24 -9.44 -0.19
C GLN A 144 5.11 -9.21 1.06
N ARG A 145 4.44 -8.87 2.16
CA ARG A 145 5.07 -8.53 3.46
C ARG A 145 6.03 -7.35 3.33
N VAL A 146 6.84 -7.10 4.37
CA VAL A 146 7.90 -6.10 4.30
C VAL A 146 9.10 -6.69 3.56
N TYR A 147 9.62 -5.94 2.60
CA TYR A 147 10.76 -6.29 1.75
C TYR A 147 11.76 -5.14 1.68
N ASN A 148 13.01 -5.39 1.28
CA ASN A 148 13.98 -4.32 1.08
C ASN A 148 13.85 -3.73 -0.33
N LEU A 149 13.85 -2.39 -0.44
CA LEU A 149 14.03 -1.73 -1.73
C LEU A 149 15.40 -2.05 -2.33
N GLU A 150 15.45 -2.14 -3.65
CA GLU A 150 16.71 -2.15 -4.39
C GLU A 150 17.50 -0.87 -4.12
N LYS A 151 18.82 -1.01 -3.96
CA LYS A 151 19.70 0.11 -3.60
C LYS A 151 19.55 1.32 -4.53
N LYS A 152 19.47 1.09 -5.84
CA LYS A 152 19.32 2.15 -6.85
C LYS A 152 18.00 2.92 -6.70
N ILE A 153 16.91 2.20 -6.46
CA ILE A 153 15.58 2.78 -6.24
C ILE A 153 15.58 3.62 -4.97
N TYR A 154 16.12 3.07 -3.87
CA TYR A 154 16.25 3.78 -2.61
C TYR A 154 17.08 5.08 -2.75
N GLU A 155 18.27 5.01 -3.35
CA GLU A 155 19.16 6.16 -3.52
C GLU A 155 18.53 7.27 -4.36
N ALA A 156 17.76 6.92 -5.38
CA ALA A 156 16.99 7.87 -6.17
C ALA A 156 15.82 8.44 -5.36
N ALA A 157 15.10 7.60 -4.62
CA ALA A 157 13.88 7.99 -3.91
C ALA A 157 14.19 8.98 -2.78
N VAL A 158 15.27 8.76 -2.02
CA VAL A 158 15.68 9.67 -0.94
C VAL A 158 15.87 11.10 -1.44
N ARG A 159 16.35 11.29 -2.68
CA ARG A 159 16.59 12.61 -3.28
C ARG A 159 15.29 13.34 -3.65
N GLY A 160 14.19 12.61 -3.84
CA GLY A 160 12.90 13.14 -4.25
C GLY A 160 11.88 13.27 -3.13
N LEU A 161 12.26 13.03 -1.87
CA LEU A 161 11.36 13.11 -0.73
C LEU A 161 11.13 14.54 -0.29
N VAL A 162 9.87 14.87 -0.02
CA VAL A 162 9.45 16.11 0.64
C VAL A 162 8.62 15.78 1.87
N PRO A 163 8.82 16.49 3.00
CA PRO A 163 7.95 16.37 4.16
C PRO A 163 6.49 16.67 3.80
N VAL A 164 5.57 15.98 4.47
CA VAL A 164 4.14 16.26 4.38
C VAL A 164 3.64 16.73 5.74
N GLU A 165 3.02 17.90 5.76
CA GLU A 165 2.24 18.38 6.91
C GLU A 165 0.82 17.83 6.78
N GLY A 166 0.53 16.78 7.55
CA GLY A 166 -0.83 16.23 7.63
C GLY A 166 -1.81 17.21 8.31
N PRO A 167 -3.12 16.96 8.21
CA PRO A 167 -4.17 17.81 8.79
C PRO A 167 -4.07 17.95 10.31
N ALA A 168 -3.64 16.89 11.01
CA ALA A 168 -3.28 16.95 12.42
C ALA A 168 -2.12 15.97 12.69
N PRO A 169 -0.87 16.44 12.60
CA PRO A 169 0.29 15.60 12.89
C PRO A 169 0.25 15.09 14.33
N VAL A 170 0.53 13.80 14.52
CA VAL A 170 0.51 13.15 15.84
C VAL A 170 1.92 12.73 16.21
N LYS A 171 2.28 12.98 17.46
CA LYS A 171 3.44 12.39 18.11
C LYS A 171 2.94 11.37 19.12
N PHE A 172 3.28 10.10 18.93
CA PHE A 172 2.89 9.02 19.84
C PHE A 172 3.78 9.09 21.09
N PRO A 173 3.21 9.31 22.29
CA PRO A 173 4.00 9.43 23.50
C PRO A 173 4.58 8.07 23.89
N LEU A 174 5.81 8.06 24.40
CA LEU A 174 6.44 6.84 24.89
C LEU A 174 5.90 6.50 26.29
N PRO A 175 5.40 5.27 26.52
CA PRO A 175 4.98 4.82 27.86
C PRO A 175 6.12 4.90 28.88
N ASN A 176 7.35 4.61 28.42
CA ASN A 176 8.57 4.83 29.18
C ASN A 176 9.49 5.77 28.40
N PRO A 177 9.65 7.05 28.83
CA PRO A 177 10.52 8.01 28.16
C PRO A 177 12.00 7.61 28.11
N ARG A 178 12.44 6.68 28.97
CA ARG A 178 13.83 6.17 28.97
C ARG A 178 14.04 5.03 27.98
N ASP A 179 12.97 4.47 27.43
CA ASP A 179 13.01 3.39 26.44
C ASP A 179 12.29 3.84 25.16
N LEU A 180 13.09 4.18 24.14
CA LEU A 180 12.60 4.60 22.82
C LEU A 180 11.83 3.50 22.08
N PHE A 181 11.93 2.24 22.53
CA PHE A 181 11.24 1.09 21.97
C PHE A 181 10.06 0.62 22.84
N SER A 182 9.65 1.43 23.81
CA SER A 182 8.59 1.08 24.76
C SER A 182 7.20 0.91 24.14
N LEU A 183 6.96 1.44 22.95
CA LEU A 183 5.70 1.27 22.19
C LEU A 183 5.58 -0.13 21.58
N LYS A 184 5.39 -1.16 22.39
CA LYS A 184 5.26 -2.56 21.97
C LYS A 184 3.93 -3.16 22.45
N PRO A 185 3.41 -4.22 21.83
CA PRO A 185 2.15 -4.81 22.24
C PRO A 185 2.16 -5.20 23.74
N GLY A 186 1.16 -4.77 24.49
CA GLY A 186 1.03 -4.94 25.95
C GLY A 186 1.55 -3.77 26.79
N SER A 187 2.29 -2.82 26.20
CA SER A 187 2.92 -1.72 26.93
C SER A 187 1.95 -0.69 27.51
N ILE A 188 0.73 -0.57 26.99
CA ILE A 188 -0.28 0.37 27.51
C ILE A 188 -1.13 -0.29 28.59
N ALA A 189 -1.40 -1.59 28.46
CA ALA A 189 -2.19 -2.34 29.43
C ALA A 189 -1.49 -2.46 30.81
N GLU A 190 -0.16 -2.58 30.84
CA GLU A 190 0.61 -2.60 32.10
C GLU A 190 0.48 -1.29 32.90
N SER A 191 0.20 -0.17 32.24
CA SER A 191 0.04 1.14 32.89
C SER A 191 -1.37 1.42 33.44
N PHE A 192 -2.40 0.64 33.07
CA PHE A 192 -3.79 0.91 33.45
C PHE A 192 -4.58 -0.38 33.73
N PRO A 193 -4.56 -0.91 34.97
CA PRO A 193 -5.20 -2.19 35.30
C PRO A 193 -6.73 -2.18 35.23
N ASP A 194 -7.40 -1.04 35.37
CA ASP A 194 -8.87 -0.99 35.48
C ASP A 194 -9.43 0.36 35.01
N SER A 195 -9.43 0.64 33.71
CA SER A 195 -10.25 1.71 33.15
C SER A 195 -11.47 1.09 32.48
N LYS A 196 -12.64 1.23 33.11
CA LYS A 196 -13.94 1.00 32.45
C LYS A 196 -13.91 1.77 31.14
N ALA A 197 -13.98 1.07 30.01
CA ALA A 197 -14.07 1.69 28.71
C ALA A 197 -15.22 2.69 28.75
N SER A 198 -14.92 3.99 28.68
CA SER A 198 -15.95 5.01 28.48
C SER A 198 -16.60 4.66 27.14
N ALA A 199 -17.86 4.23 27.18
CA ALA A 199 -18.60 3.95 25.95
C ALA A 199 -18.66 5.25 25.15
N ILE A 200 -17.87 5.33 24.08
CA ILE A 200 -17.87 6.47 23.19
C ILE A 200 -19.28 6.55 22.61
N GLU A 201 -19.98 7.65 22.87
CA GLU A 201 -21.28 7.94 22.26
C GLU A 201 -21.03 8.28 20.79
N LYS A 202 -21.06 7.25 19.95
CA LYS A 202 -20.82 7.39 18.51
C LYS A 202 -22.11 7.91 17.87
N SER A 203 -22.01 8.99 17.11
CA SER A 203 -23.10 9.40 16.22
C SER A 203 -23.46 8.28 15.25
N SER A 204 -24.68 8.32 14.72
CA SER A 204 -25.10 7.38 13.67
C SER A 204 -24.22 7.49 12.41
N SER A 205 -23.80 8.72 12.05
CA SER A 205 -22.88 8.99 10.92
C SER A 205 -21.52 8.33 11.11
N LEU A 206 -20.89 8.54 12.28
CA LEU A 206 -19.59 7.97 12.60
C LEU A 206 -19.63 6.44 12.62
N SER A 207 -20.71 5.88 13.18
CA SER A 207 -20.90 4.43 13.22
C SER A 207 -21.04 3.83 11.81
N ALA A 208 -21.79 4.50 10.93
CA ALA A 208 -21.93 4.10 9.53
C ALA A 208 -20.59 4.21 8.77
N ALA A 209 -19.82 5.27 8.99
CA ALA A 209 -18.52 5.46 8.36
C ALA A 209 -17.49 4.41 8.80
N ILE A 210 -17.45 4.08 10.09
CA ILE A 210 -16.62 2.96 10.60
C ILE A 210 -17.03 1.64 9.94
N ALA A 211 -18.33 1.36 9.83
CA ALA A 211 -18.82 0.14 9.19
C ALA A 211 -18.44 0.10 7.69
N GLY A 212 -18.56 1.22 6.98
CA GLY A 212 -18.15 1.37 5.58
C GLY A 212 -16.66 1.10 5.38
N ALA A 213 -15.79 1.70 6.21
CA ALA A 213 -14.35 1.45 6.17
C ALA A 213 -13.99 -0.02 6.43
N ARG A 214 -14.67 -0.69 7.37
CA ARG A 214 -14.47 -2.12 7.64
C ARG A 214 -14.87 -2.98 6.44
N ALA A 215 -16.03 -2.71 5.84
CA ALA A 215 -16.46 -3.42 4.64
C ALA A 215 -15.44 -3.25 3.51
N ALA A 216 -14.98 -2.00 3.28
CA ALA A 216 -13.95 -1.69 2.30
C ALA A 216 -12.62 -2.43 2.56
N ALA A 217 -12.19 -2.58 3.81
CA ALA A 217 -10.95 -3.30 4.13
C ALA A 217 -11.04 -4.82 3.83
N THR A 218 -12.20 -5.44 4.02
CA THR A 218 -12.36 -6.90 3.87
C THR A 218 -12.29 -7.40 2.42
N GLN A 219 -12.49 -6.53 1.43
CA GLN A 219 -12.52 -6.92 0.02
C GLN A 219 -11.18 -7.49 -0.49
N PHE A 220 -10.06 -7.15 0.14
CA PHE A 220 -8.72 -7.59 -0.28
C PHE A 220 -8.24 -8.84 0.46
N SER A 221 -8.97 -9.30 1.48
CA SER A 221 -8.59 -10.48 2.29
C SER A 221 -8.91 -11.81 1.60
N LYS A 222 -9.81 -11.84 0.62
CA LYS A 222 -10.24 -13.09 -0.04
C LYS A 222 -9.21 -13.66 -1.03
N ASP A 223 -8.40 -12.82 -1.66
CA ASP A 223 -7.45 -13.26 -2.70
C ASP A 223 -6.17 -13.91 -2.16
N GLN A 224 -5.85 -13.76 -0.86
CA GLN A 224 -4.65 -14.39 -0.28
C GLN A 224 -4.83 -15.88 0.03
N ASN A 225 -6.07 -16.39 0.07
CA ASN A 225 -6.35 -17.79 0.40
C ASN A 225 -6.42 -18.74 -0.81
N LEU A 226 -6.49 -18.23 -2.06
CA LEU A 226 -6.58 -19.11 -3.24
C LEU A 226 -5.26 -19.80 -3.61
N HIS A 227 -4.11 -19.32 -3.14
CA HIS A 227 -2.80 -19.90 -3.48
C HIS A 227 -2.32 -21.02 -2.53
N ASN A 228 -3.10 -21.37 -1.49
CA ASN A 228 -2.70 -22.38 -0.50
C ASN A 228 -3.46 -23.72 -0.60
N ASN A 229 -4.42 -23.88 -1.53
CA ASN A 229 -5.22 -25.09 -1.65
C ASN A 229 -5.03 -25.83 -2.97
N THR A 230 -3.78 -26.01 -3.39
CA THR A 230 -3.46 -27.03 -4.40
C THR A 230 -2.15 -27.69 -4.01
N ILE A 231 -2.24 -28.66 -3.09
CA ILE A 231 -1.33 -29.82 -2.96
C ILE A 231 -1.97 -30.80 -1.97
N GLN A 232 -2.24 -32.00 -2.48
CA GLN A 232 -2.49 -33.27 -1.79
C GLN A 232 -3.83 -33.48 -1.05
N LYS A 233 -4.72 -34.23 -1.72
CA LYS A 233 -5.14 -35.53 -1.18
C LYS A 233 -5.56 -36.50 -2.30
N THR A 234 -4.61 -37.28 -2.79
CA THR A 234 -4.86 -38.57 -3.43
C THR A 234 -5.02 -39.61 -2.33
N THR A 235 -6.19 -40.24 -2.24
CA THR A 235 -6.32 -41.62 -1.72
C THR A 235 -7.56 -42.25 -2.34
N LEU A 236 -7.35 -43.36 -3.06
CA LEU A 236 -8.40 -44.27 -3.51
C LEU A 236 -8.95 -45.05 -2.32
N ASP A 237 -10.26 -45.32 -2.28
CA ASP A 237 -10.76 -46.71 -2.38
C ASP A 237 -12.29 -46.79 -2.60
N SER A 238 -12.65 -47.43 -3.73
CA SER A 238 -13.58 -48.55 -3.92
C SER A 238 -15.07 -48.55 -3.48
N THR A 239 -15.89 -48.81 -4.51
CA THR A 239 -17.09 -49.70 -4.59
C THR A 239 -18.44 -49.29 -3.99
N SER A 240 -19.41 -48.90 -4.85
CA SER A 240 -20.49 -49.79 -5.36
C SER A 240 -21.75 -49.02 -5.82
N SER A 241 -22.12 -49.24 -7.09
CA SER A 241 -23.46 -49.30 -7.71
C SER A 241 -24.64 -48.51 -7.12
N THR A 242 -25.32 -47.71 -7.96
CA THR A 242 -26.71 -47.99 -8.40
C THR A 242 -27.12 -47.05 -9.56
N THR A 243 -27.56 -47.70 -10.63
CA THR A 243 -28.15 -47.17 -11.86
C THR A 243 -29.49 -46.47 -11.58
N GLN A 244 -29.76 -45.32 -12.22
CA GLN A 244 -31.12 -44.97 -12.63
C GLN A 244 -31.11 -44.15 -13.93
N THR A 245 -31.68 -44.79 -14.95
CA THR A 245 -31.94 -44.31 -16.30
C THR A 245 -33.24 -43.51 -16.31
N ILE A 246 -33.24 -42.32 -16.91
CA ILE A 246 -34.46 -41.71 -17.48
C ILE A 246 -34.11 -41.22 -18.91
N LEU A 247 -34.64 -41.95 -19.88
CA LEU A 247 -34.90 -41.61 -21.29
C LEU A 247 -35.95 -40.47 -21.31
N THR A 248 -36.09 -39.54 -22.26
CA THR A 248 -35.79 -39.34 -23.69
C THR A 248 -36.11 -37.84 -23.93
N GLU A 249 -35.60 -37.12 -24.92
CA GLU A 249 -35.97 -37.26 -26.34
C GLU A 249 -35.11 -36.28 -27.16
N GLY A 250 -34.53 -36.78 -28.26
CA GLY A 250 -33.78 -35.99 -29.23
C GLY A 250 -34.45 -36.05 -30.60
N ASN A 251 -34.25 -34.99 -31.38
CA ASN A 251 -34.42 -34.89 -32.84
C ASN A 251 -33.80 -33.53 -33.21
N ARG A 252 -33.03 -33.31 -34.28
CA ARG A 252 -32.49 -34.13 -35.38
C ARG A 252 -31.52 -33.17 -36.12
N ILE A 253 -30.31 -33.58 -36.47
CA ILE A 253 -29.49 -32.98 -37.56
C ILE A 253 -29.80 -33.81 -38.83
N PRO A 254 -29.66 -33.32 -40.09
CA PRO A 254 -28.36 -33.27 -40.80
C PRO A 254 -28.25 -32.12 -41.86
N ASP A 255 -27.09 -31.49 -42.06
CA ASP A 255 -26.04 -31.74 -43.09
C ASP A 255 -26.05 -30.69 -44.21
N SER A 256 -24.88 -30.09 -44.49
CA SER A 256 -24.18 -30.23 -45.79
C SER A 256 -22.92 -29.36 -45.83
N ASN A 257 -21.82 -30.02 -46.21
CA ASN A 257 -20.53 -29.46 -46.60
C ASN A 257 -20.66 -28.56 -47.85
N LEU A 258 -19.71 -27.65 -48.07
CA LEU A 258 -19.03 -27.43 -49.36
C LEU A 258 -17.81 -26.50 -49.19
N ASP A 259 -16.66 -27.08 -49.59
CA ASP A 259 -15.49 -26.54 -50.27
C ASP A 259 -14.47 -25.56 -49.65
N GLU A 260 -13.23 -26.00 -49.87
CA GLU A 260 -11.92 -25.46 -49.60
C GLU A 260 -11.35 -24.92 -50.91
N GLU A 261 -10.87 -23.67 -50.99
CA GLU A 261 -9.85 -23.32 -51.98
C GLU A 261 -8.97 -22.12 -51.58
N LEU A 262 -7.69 -22.26 -51.91
CA LEU A 262 -6.54 -21.40 -51.60
C LEU A 262 -6.59 -20.00 -52.25
N ARG A 263 -5.93 -19.00 -51.64
CA ARG A 263 -4.65 -18.37 -52.12
C ARG A 263 -4.32 -17.01 -51.44
N LYS A 264 -3.12 -16.97 -50.83
CA LYS A 264 -2.01 -15.98 -50.89
C LYS A 264 -2.25 -14.46 -50.77
N GLU A 265 -1.44 -13.89 -49.84
CA GLU A 265 -0.61 -12.66 -49.99
C GLU A 265 -1.34 -11.30 -50.08
N ASN A 266 -0.92 -10.15 -49.54
CA ASN A 266 0.30 -9.63 -48.93
C ASN A 266 -0.05 -8.38 -48.09
N SER A 267 0.78 -8.04 -47.09
CA SER A 267 0.83 -6.68 -46.51
C SER A 267 1.42 -5.68 -47.52
N PRO A 268 1.27 -4.36 -47.29
CA PRO A 268 2.49 -3.63 -46.96
C PRO A 268 2.34 -2.55 -45.89
N PHE A 269 3.43 -2.48 -45.11
CA PHE A 269 3.91 -1.35 -44.33
C PHE A 269 4.73 -0.46 -45.28
N GLU A 270 4.53 0.86 -45.30
CA GLU A 270 5.47 1.79 -45.94
C GLU A 270 5.85 2.94 -44.98
N GLN A 271 7.16 3.15 -44.92
CA GLN A 271 7.91 4.21 -44.26
C GLN A 271 7.89 5.50 -45.09
N CYS A 272 8.29 6.62 -44.48
CA CYS A 272 8.73 7.82 -45.21
C CYS A 272 10.16 8.19 -44.75
N ASP A 273 10.94 8.61 -45.74
CA ASP A 273 12.40 8.55 -45.86
C ASP A 273 13.21 9.62 -45.11
N GLN A 274 14.49 9.26 -44.91
CA GLN A 274 15.62 10.16 -44.71
C GLN A 274 16.37 10.36 -46.05
N GLU A 275 16.84 11.57 -46.32
CA GLU A 275 17.94 11.80 -47.28
C GLU A 275 19.06 12.63 -46.64
N ASP A 276 20.28 12.10 -46.76
CA ASP A 276 21.58 12.72 -46.47
C ASP A 276 22.30 12.99 -47.81
N ARG A 277 23.01 14.13 -47.94
CA ARG A 277 24.45 14.17 -48.33
C ARG A 277 25.04 15.59 -48.47
N SER A 278 26.37 15.63 -48.31
CA SER A 278 27.24 16.75 -47.93
C SER A 278 28.22 17.26 -49.02
N SER A 279 28.94 18.35 -48.67
CA SER A 279 30.30 18.81 -49.10
C SER A 279 30.31 19.97 -50.13
N SER A 280 31.14 21.03 -50.12
CA SER A 280 32.38 21.45 -49.41
C SER A 280 32.69 22.92 -49.80
N ASP A 281 33.29 23.76 -48.94
CA ASP A 281 34.64 24.37 -49.14
C ASP A 281 34.95 25.65 -48.31
N LYS A 282 36.18 25.64 -47.75
CA LYS A 282 37.14 26.75 -47.45
C LYS A 282 36.98 27.71 -46.25
N ARG A 283 38.04 27.69 -45.40
CA ARG A 283 38.43 28.48 -44.20
C ARG A 283 39.20 29.78 -44.60
N PRO A 284 40.03 30.48 -43.75
CA PRO A 284 40.10 30.68 -42.27
C PRO A 284 40.43 32.14 -41.82
N LEU A 285 40.46 32.38 -40.48
CA LEU A 285 41.39 33.20 -39.64
C LEU A 285 40.57 33.89 -38.51
N ALA A 286 41.01 34.16 -37.28
CA ALA A 286 42.13 33.78 -36.41
C ALA A 286 41.97 34.56 -35.08
N ASN A 287 42.76 34.17 -34.06
CA ASN A 287 43.03 34.79 -32.74
C ASN A 287 42.03 34.45 -31.62
N LEU A 288 42.32 33.59 -30.64
CA LEU A 288 43.49 33.29 -29.79
C LEU A 288 43.70 34.26 -28.60
N LYS A 289 43.78 33.63 -27.41
CA LYS A 289 44.31 34.02 -26.08
C LYS A 289 43.28 34.52 -25.06
N GLN A 290 42.96 33.79 -23.97
CA GLN A 290 43.73 33.30 -22.81
C GLN A 290 44.20 34.38 -21.80
N HIS A 291 43.72 34.17 -20.56
CA HIS A 291 44.34 34.37 -19.23
C HIS A 291 43.97 35.57 -18.32
N SER A 292 43.55 35.15 -17.11
CA SER A 292 44.02 35.52 -15.75
C SER A 292 43.50 36.77 -15.04
N GLY A 293 43.12 36.58 -13.77
CA GLY A 293 43.29 37.56 -12.70
C GLY A 293 42.04 37.91 -11.88
N ALA A 294 41.98 37.45 -10.62
CA ALA A 294 41.08 37.94 -9.56
C ALA A 294 41.65 39.25 -8.91
N PRO A 295 41.16 39.73 -7.74
CA PRO A 295 39.87 40.35 -7.39
C PRO A 295 40.03 41.77 -6.72
N SER A 296 38.94 42.29 -6.11
CA SER A 296 38.80 43.51 -5.25
C SER A 296 38.71 44.85 -6.00
N LYS A 297 37.85 45.82 -5.64
CA LYS A 297 37.02 46.14 -4.47
C LYS A 297 35.57 46.40 -4.88
#